data_AF-A0A7S4LVE4-F1
#
_entry.id   AF-A0A7S4LVE4-F1
#
_cell.length_a   1.000
_cell.length_b   1.000
_cell.length_c   1.000
_cell.angle_alpha   90.00
_cell.angle_beta   90.00
_cell.angle_gamma   90.00
#
_symmetry.space_group_name_H-M   'P 1'
#
loop_
_entity.id
_entity.type
_entity.pdbx_description
1 polymer ?
#
loop_
_entity_poly.entity_id
_entity_poly.type
_entity_poly.pdbx_seq_one_letter_code
_entity_poly.pdbx_strand_id
1 'polypeptide(L)'
;MPLKTVIKWFHYSLTAVLLIVVIGFVMLNADGDELAGTRLVSSQQLSDSTWLYVTEYSGGGATVANSYRYYLSGKLEGNVNASLAKQVPFLVAAGSAANVRAEGDTINIKYSGRVFSFSNSVVYEGNGKTQMPHIRFEANN
;
A
#
# COMPACT_ATOMS: atom_id res chain seq x y z
N MET A 1 26.62 -51.13 3.44
CA MET A 1 26.52 -49.66 3.37
C MET A 1 25.06 -49.17 3.41
N PRO A 2 24.31 -49.26 4.54
CA PRO A 2 22.90 -48.82 4.59
C PRO A 2 22.68 -47.44 5.27
N LEU A 3 23.56 -47.01 6.17
CA LEU A 3 23.39 -45.79 6.97
C LEU A 3 23.33 -44.50 6.14
N LYS A 4 24.11 -44.41 5.05
CA LYS A 4 24.13 -43.22 4.16
C LYS A 4 22.80 -43.03 3.42
N THR A 5 22.08 -44.11 3.13
CA THR A 5 20.78 -44.09 2.44
C THR A 5 19.67 -43.63 3.38
N VAL A 6 19.68 -44.11 4.62
CA VAL A 6 18.68 -43.73 5.65
C VAL A 6 18.81 -42.25 6.02
N ILE A 7 20.03 -41.74 6.19
CA ILE A 7 20.26 -40.31 6.51
C ILE A 7 19.78 -39.41 5.36
N LYS A 8 20.04 -39.78 4.10
CA LYS A 8 19.53 -39.02 2.94
C LYS A 8 18.01 -39.02 2.90
N TRP A 9 17.37 -40.16 3.16
CA TRP A 9 15.93 -40.27 3.11
C TRP A 9 15.25 -39.48 4.23
N PHE A 10 15.82 -39.51 5.44
CA PHE A 10 15.38 -38.68 6.56
C PHE A 10 15.53 -37.18 6.25
N HIS A 11 16.65 -36.78 5.63
CA HIS A 11 16.84 -35.39 5.23
C HIS A 11 15.82 -34.93 4.18
N TYR A 12 15.52 -35.77 3.18
CA TYR A 12 14.48 -35.48 2.18
C TYR A 12 13.08 -35.37 2.79
N SER A 13 12.72 -36.25 3.73
CA SER A 13 11.45 -36.17 4.44
C SER A 13 11.34 -34.90 5.28
N LEU A 14 12.39 -34.55 6.03
CA LEU A 14 12.42 -33.34 6.86
C LEU A 14 12.29 -32.07 6.02
N THR A 15 13.02 -31.99 4.90
CA THR A 15 12.96 -30.85 3.99
C THR A 15 11.60 -30.72 3.30
N ALA A 16 10.96 -31.83 2.94
CA ALA A 16 9.60 -31.81 2.38
C ALA A 16 8.57 -31.30 3.41
N VAL A 17 8.64 -31.76 4.66
CA VAL A 17 7.76 -31.28 5.73
C VAL A 17 7.98 -29.79 5.99
N LEU A 18 9.23 -29.34 6.07
CA LEU A 18 9.56 -27.93 6.24
C LEU A 18 9.01 -27.07 5.09
N LEU A 19 9.12 -27.56 3.85
CA LEU A 19 8.59 -26.86 2.67
C LEU A 19 7.07 -26.70 2.75
N ILE A 20 6.34 -27.74 3.15
CA ILE A 20 4.87 -27.68 3.34
C ILE A 20 4.52 -26.65 4.43
N VAL A 21 5.26 -26.64 5.54
CA VAL A 21 5.04 -25.67 6.63
C VAL A 21 5.29 -24.23 6.13
N VAL A 22 6.35 -24.00 5.36
CA VAL A 22 6.66 -22.68 4.81
C VAL A 22 5.59 -22.23 3.81
N ILE A 23 5.17 -23.11 2.90
CA ILE A 23 4.10 -22.79 1.94
C ILE A 23 2.78 -22.50 2.66
N GLY A 24 2.43 -23.31 3.65
CA GLY A 24 1.23 -23.10 4.47
C GLY A 24 1.30 -21.79 5.25
N PHE A 25 2.45 -21.48 5.86
CA PHE A 25 2.66 -20.22 6.56
C PHE A 25 2.54 -19.02 5.61
N VAL A 26 3.14 -19.09 4.43
CA VAL A 26 3.03 -18.03 3.41
C VAL A 26 1.57 -17.85 2.97
N MET A 27 0.84 -18.93 2.67
CA MET A 27 -0.56 -18.85 2.25
C MET A 27 -1.47 -18.30 3.35
N LEU A 28 -1.27 -18.70 4.62
CA LEU A 28 -2.08 -18.22 5.74
C LEU A 28 -1.82 -16.74 6.09
N ASN A 29 -0.62 -16.24 5.78
CA ASN A 29 -0.26 -14.83 6.02
C ASN A 29 -0.32 -13.97 4.75
N ALA A 30 -0.72 -14.54 3.60
CA ALA A 30 -0.78 -13.80 2.33
C ALA A 30 -1.93 -12.79 2.28
N ASP A 31 -3.01 -13.05 3.03
CA ASP A 31 -4.20 -12.21 3.08
C ASP A 31 -4.49 -11.84 4.54
N GLY A 32 -4.31 -10.58 4.95
CA GLY A 32 -5.19 -10.08 6.02
C GLY A 32 -4.71 -8.98 6.95
N ASP A 33 -3.41 -8.75 7.15
CA ASP A 33 -3.00 -7.81 8.21
C ASP A 33 -3.09 -6.33 7.80
N GLU A 34 -3.04 -6.02 6.51
CA GLU A 34 -3.09 -4.62 6.02
C GLU A 34 -4.47 -3.95 6.11
N LEU A 35 -5.55 -4.74 6.27
CA LEU A 35 -6.92 -4.22 6.33
C LEU A 35 -7.37 -3.89 7.76
N ALA A 36 -6.76 -4.49 8.79
CA ALA A 36 -7.12 -4.24 10.17
C ALA A 36 -6.69 -2.82 10.58
N GLY A 37 -7.66 -1.93 10.80
CA GLY A 37 -7.42 -0.55 11.21
C GLY A 37 -7.21 0.45 10.07
N THR A 38 -7.32 0.01 8.80
CA THR A 38 -7.28 0.90 7.62
C THR A 38 -8.71 1.23 7.18
N ARG A 39 -9.08 2.51 7.21
CA ARG A 39 -10.40 3.00 6.75
C ARG A 39 -10.22 3.99 5.60
N LEU A 40 -10.98 3.82 4.52
CA LEU A 40 -11.10 4.85 3.48
C LEU A 40 -11.77 6.10 4.06
N VAL A 41 -11.06 7.23 4.01
CA VAL A 41 -11.53 8.53 4.50
C VAL A 41 -12.11 9.36 3.36
N SER A 42 -11.45 9.34 2.20
CA SER A 42 -11.86 10.16 1.06
C SER A 42 -11.49 9.51 -0.26
N SER A 43 -12.35 9.69 -1.25
CA SER A 43 -12.09 9.41 -2.66
C SER A 43 -12.50 10.63 -3.48
N GLN A 44 -11.55 11.20 -4.21
CA GLN A 44 -11.77 12.41 -5.00
C GLN A 44 -11.24 12.19 -6.41
N GLN A 45 -12.05 12.51 -7.40
CA GLN A 45 -11.59 12.59 -8.78
C GLN A 45 -10.79 13.88 -8.97
N LEU A 46 -9.54 13.76 -9.43
CA LEU A 46 -8.68 14.91 -9.74
C LEU A 46 -8.73 15.27 -11.23
N SER A 47 -8.86 14.26 -12.09
CA SER A 47 -8.97 14.38 -13.55
C SER A 47 -9.77 13.21 -14.12
N ASP A 48 -9.95 13.16 -15.44
CA ASP A 48 -10.67 12.04 -16.09
C ASP A 48 -10.01 10.68 -15.87
N SER A 49 -8.67 10.64 -15.69
CA SER A 49 -7.88 9.41 -15.52
C SER A 49 -7.29 9.24 -14.11
N THR A 50 -7.40 10.26 -13.25
CA THR A 50 -6.74 10.29 -11.93
C THR A 50 -7.73 10.46 -10.79
N TRP A 51 -7.65 9.53 -9.85
CA TRP A 51 -8.34 9.56 -8.57
C TRP A 51 -7.34 9.62 -7.44
N LEU A 52 -7.69 10.41 -6.43
CA LEU A 52 -7.02 10.47 -5.15
C LEU A 52 -7.82 9.67 -4.12
N TYR A 53 -7.15 8.73 -3.47
CA TYR A 53 -7.71 7.99 -2.35
C TYR A 53 -6.91 8.30 -1.08
N VAL A 54 -7.62 8.48 0.02
CA VAL A 54 -7.03 8.75 1.33
C VAL A 54 -7.53 7.71 2.32
N THR A 55 -6.62 6.99 2.95
CA THR A 55 -6.95 6.08 4.04
C THR A 55 -6.39 6.58 5.36
N GLU A 56 -7.12 6.32 6.44
CA GLU A 56 -6.69 6.51 7.80
C GLU A 56 -6.28 5.15 8.36
N TYR A 57 -5.07 5.07 8.87
CA TYR A 57 -4.57 3.94 9.61
C TYR A 57 -4.49 4.31 11.08
N SER A 58 -5.35 3.70 11.89
CA SER A 58 -5.27 3.73 13.35
C SER A 58 -4.50 2.49 13.80
N GLY A 59 -3.27 2.68 14.33
CA GLY A 59 -2.33 1.60 14.68
C GLY A 59 -2.73 0.73 15.87
N GLY A 60 -4.02 0.43 16.03
CA GLY A 60 -4.53 -0.60 16.93
C GLY A 60 -4.53 -0.27 18.43
N GLY A 61 -4.17 0.95 18.86
CA GLY A 61 -4.12 1.29 20.28
C GLY A 61 -4.13 2.79 20.58
N ALA A 62 -4.38 3.14 21.85
CA ALA A 62 -4.58 4.52 22.32
C ALA A 62 -3.32 5.41 22.24
N THR A 63 -2.14 4.84 22.04
CA THR A 63 -0.85 5.55 22.09
C THR A 63 -0.21 5.74 20.72
N VAL A 64 -0.74 5.12 19.65
CA VAL A 64 -0.21 5.28 18.29
C VAL A 64 -1.03 6.37 17.59
N ALA A 65 -0.36 7.44 17.18
CA ALA A 65 -1.00 8.50 16.42
C ALA A 65 -1.54 7.96 15.10
N ASN A 66 -2.75 8.40 14.71
CA ASN A 66 -3.31 8.07 13.40
C ASN A 66 -2.38 8.58 12.29
N SER A 67 -2.32 7.81 11.20
CA SER A 67 -1.62 8.22 9.99
C SER A 67 -2.57 8.22 8.81
N TYR A 68 -2.44 9.22 7.96
CA TYR A 68 -3.21 9.35 6.73
C TYR A 68 -2.30 9.02 5.55
N ARG A 69 -2.75 8.09 4.71
CA ARG A 69 -2.02 7.58 3.56
C ARG A 69 -2.75 8.00 2.30
N TYR A 70 -2.03 8.59 1.35
CA TYR A 70 -2.58 9.11 0.11
C TYR A 70 -2.08 8.29 -1.08
N TYR A 71 -3.00 7.98 -1.99
CA TYR A 71 -2.78 7.11 -3.14
C TYR A 71 -3.31 7.80 -4.40
N LEU A 72 -2.55 7.69 -5.49
CA LEU A 72 -3.03 8.04 -6.83
C LEU A 72 -3.29 6.76 -7.60
N SER A 73 -4.47 6.67 -8.21
CA SER A 73 -4.85 5.55 -9.04
C SER A 73 -5.85 6.00 -10.10
N GLY A 74 -6.11 5.16 -11.10
CA GLY A 74 -7.34 5.25 -11.87
C GLY A 74 -8.56 4.93 -10.99
N LYS A 75 -9.75 5.06 -11.57
CA LYS A 75 -11.00 4.71 -10.88
C LYS A 75 -10.97 3.25 -10.45
N LEU A 76 -10.96 3.02 -9.14
CA LEU A 76 -11.03 1.69 -8.56
C LEU A 76 -12.49 1.22 -8.48
N GLU A 77 -12.76 0.00 -8.95
CA GLU A 77 -14.06 -0.66 -8.85
C GLU A 77 -14.01 -1.79 -7.81
N GLY A 78 -15.16 -2.09 -7.19
CA GLY A 78 -15.25 -3.14 -6.17
C GLY A 78 -14.67 -2.73 -4.81
N ASN A 79 -13.84 -3.60 -4.20
CA ASN A 79 -13.28 -3.36 -2.87
C ASN A 79 -12.06 -2.44 -2.94
N VAL A 80 -12.29 -1.14 -2.79
CA VAL A 80 -11.25 -0.09 -2.82
C VAL A 80 -10.13 -0.37 -1.82
N ASN A 81 -10.44 -0.74 -0.57
CA ASN A 81 -9.42 -0.99 0.45
C ASN A 81 -8.48 -2.14 0.08
N ALA A 82 -9.01 -3.23 -0.49
CA ALA A 82 -8.20 -4.35 -0.95
C ALA A 82 -7.29 -3.98 -2.14
N SER A 83 -7.77 -3.10 -3.02
CA SER A 83 -6.97 -2.57 -4.13
C SER A 83 -5.87 -1.64 -3.63
N LEU A 84 -6.18 -0.77 -2.67
CA LEU A 84 -5.22 0.17 -2.07
C LEU A 84 -4.15 -0.53 -1.22
N ALA A 85 -4.47 -1.66 -0.58
CA ALA A 85 -3.51 -2.46 0.19
C ALA A 85 -2.35 -2.99 -0.69
N LYS A 86 -2.60 -3.20 -1.99
CA LYS A 86 -1.57 -3.64 -2.95
C LYS A 86 -0.73 -2.49 -3.49
N GLN A 87 -1.05 -1.25 -3.14
CA GLN A 87 -0.41 -0.05 -3.64
C GLN A 87 0.46 0.59 -2.56
N VAL A 88 1.53 1.26 -2.98
CA VAL A 88 2.37 2.05 -2.08
C VAL A 88 1.82 3.48 -2.01
N PRO A 89 1.52 4.02 -0.81
CA PRO A 89 1.10 5.41 -0.69
C PRO A 89 2.25 6.34 -1.06
N PHE A 90 1.94 7.40 -1.82
CA PHE A 90 2.94 8.39 -2.20
C PHE A 90 3.14 9.46 -1.13
N LEU A 91 2.20 9.61 -0.20
CA LEU A 91 2.31 10.52 0.94
C LEU A 91 1.72 9.82 2.17
N VAL A 92 2.45 9.89 3.28
CA VAL A 92 2.01 9.44 4.60
C VAL A 92 2.21 10.58 5.58
N ALA A 93 1.16 11.00 6.28
CA ALA A 93 1.19 12.20 7.11
C ALA A 93 0.31 12.07 8.35
N ALA A 94 0.48 12.96 9.33
CA ALA A 94 -0.25 12.92 10.60
C ALA A 94 -1.72 13.40 10.50
N GLY A 95 -2.11 14.06 9.40
CA GLY A 95 -3.44 14.64 9.21
C GLY A 95 -3.98 14.44 7.79
N SER A 96 -5.30 14.60 7.64
CA SER A 96 -6.03 14.51 6.37
C SER A 96 -6.07 15.83 5.56
N ALA A 97 -5.35 16.87 6.00
CA ALA A 97 -5.47 18.23 5.49
C ALA A 97 -4.66 18.53 4.21
N ALA A 98 -4.29 17.53 3.41
CA ALA A 98 -3.61 17.79 2.14
C ALA A 98 -4.56 18.39 1.11
N ASN A 99 -4.20 19.54 0.55
CA ASN A 99 -4.85 20.09 -0.63
C ASN A 99 -4.18 19.52 -1.87
N VAL A 100 -4.90 18.70 -2.63
CA VAL A 100 -4.38 18.04 -3.83
C VAL A 100 -5.19 18.50 -5.04
N ARG A 101 -4.48 18.94 -6.08
CA ARG A 101 -5.09 19.39 -7.34
C ARG A 101 -4.29 18.86 -8.52
N ALA A 102 -4.99 18.44 -9.57
CA ALA A 102 -4.38 18.15 -10.85
C ALA A 102 -4.42 19.39 -11.76
N GLU A 103 -3.32 19.64 -12.45
CA GLU A 103 -3.19 20.67 -13.47
C GLU A 103 -2.45 20.04 -14.67
N GLY A 104 -3.24 19.57 -15.65
CA GLY A 104 -2.71 18.74 -16.74
C GLY A 104 -2.08 17.46 -16.20
N ASP A 105 -0.79 17.25 -16.51
CA ASP A 105 0.00 16.10 -16.05
C ASP A 105 0.68 16.33 -14.69
N THR A 106 0.52 17.51 -14.10
CA THR A 106 1.12 17.86 -12.80
C THR A 106 0.12 17.71 -11.66
N ILE A 107 0.49 16.98 -10.61
CA ILE A 107 -0.24 16.91 -9.35
C ILE A 107 0.42 17.86 -8.35
N ASN A 108 -0.29 18.92 -8.00
CA ASN A 108 0.13 19.88 -6.99
C ASN A 108 -0.44 19.49 -5.63
N ILE A 109 0.44 19.41 -4.63
CA ILE A 109 0.12 18.96 -3.30
C ILE A 109 0.62 19.99 -2.31
N LYS A 110 -0.31 20.56 -1.54
CA LYS A 110 0.00 21.44 -0.42
C LYS A 110 -0.42 20.78 0.86
N TYR A 111 0.51 20.62 1.78
CA TYR A 111 0.25 19.99 3.07
C TYR A 111 0.76 20.86 4.21
N SER A 112 0.00 20.91 5.30
CA SER A 112 0.40 21.59 6.53
C SER A 112 0.49 20.58 7.66
N GLY A 113 1.65 20.51 8.31
CA GLY A 113 1.91 19.65 9.45
C GLY A 113 2.92 18.54 9.18
N ARG A 114 2.93 17.51 10.04
CA ARG A 114 3.95 16.47 10.01
C ARG A 114 3.75 15.48 8.86
N VAL A 115 4.80 15.34 8.04
CA VAL A 115 4.93 14.34 6.98
C VAL A 115 5.83 13.23 7.49
N PHE A 116 5.40 11.98 7.32
CA PHE A 116 6.17 10.79 7.68
C PHE A 116 6.92 10.20 6.49
N SER A 117 6.31 10.22 5.30
CA SER A 117 6.91 9.74 4.06
C SER A 117 6.33 10.44 2.85
N PHE A 118 7.14 10.65 1.82
CA PHE A 118 6.74 11.22 0.54
C PHE A 118 7.54 10.60 -0.62
N SER A 119 6.85 10.31 -1.73
CA SER A 119 7.41 9.91 -3.02
C SER A 119 6.87 10.82 -4.11
N ASN A 120 7.76 11.34 -4.95
CA ASN A 120 7.41 12.13 -6.13
C ASN A 120 7.25 11.27 -7.40
N SER A 121 7.47 9.95 -7.31
CA SER A 121 7.36 9.01 -8.42
C SER A 121 6.24 8.03 -8.14
N VAL A 122 5.15 8.14 -8.90
CA VAL A 122 3.99 7.26 -8.79
C VAL A 122 3.59 6.81 -10.19
N VAL A 123 3.40 5.51 -10.36
CA VAL A 123 2.95 4.90 -11.61
C VAL A 123 1.67 4.12 -11.32
N TYR A 124 0.64 4.36 -12.12
CA TYR A 124 -0.64 3.68 -11.99
C TYR A 124 -1.33 3.57 -13.35
N GLU A 125 -2.34 2.71 -13.45
CA GLU A 125 -3.19 2.64 -14.64
C GLU A 125 -4.45 3.50 -14.45
N GLY A 126 -4.76 4.31 -15.47
CA GLY A 126 -5.97 5.14 -15.52
C GLY A 126 -6.52 5.16 -16.94
N ASN A 127 -7.81 4.86 -17.10
CA ASN A 127 -8.51 4.75 -18.40
C ASN A 127 -7.76 3.87 -19.42
N GLY A 128 -7.22 2.73 -18.97
CA GLY A 128 -6.49 1.78 -19.81
C GLY A 128 -5.11 2.25 -20.28
N LYS A 129 -4.57 3.33 -19.70
CA LYS A 129 -3.23 3.85 -19.99
C LYS A 129 -2.41 3.98 -18.72
N THR A 130 -1.13 3.66 -18.80
CA THR A 130 -0.17 3.96 -17.73
C THR A 130 -0.02 5.46 -17.57
N GLN A 131 -0.17 5.94 -16.34
CA GLN A 131 0.02 7.33 -15.93
C GLN A 131 1.27 7.43 -15.06
N MET A 132 2.07 8.48 -15.28
CA MET A 132 3.19 8.83 -14.44
C MET A 132 3.23 10.35 -14.29
N PRO A 133 2.36 10.93 -13.44
CA PRO A 133 2.25 12.37 -13.34
C PRO A 133 3.47 12.98 -12.66
N HIS A 134 3.76 14.23 -12.99
CA HIS A 134 4.76 15.02 -12.27
C HIS A 134 4.20 15.51 -10.93
N ILE A 135 4.82 15.16 -9.80
CA ILE A 135 4.33 15.54 -8.48
C ILE A 135 5.11 16.74 -7.94
N ARG A 136 4.39 17.82 -7.62
CA ARG A 136 4.90 18.98 -6.90
C ARG A 136 4.37 18.98 -5.48
N PHE A 137 5.28 18.95 -4.52
CA PHE A 137 4.94 18.87 -3.11
C PHE A 137 5.47 20.09 -2.35
N GLU A 138 4.57 20.79 -1.69
CA GLU A 138 4.85 21.93 -0.82
C GLU A 138 4.35 21.58 0.59
N ALA A 139 5.27 21.54 1.55
CA ALA A 139 4.96 21.27 2.95
C ALA A 139 5.30 22.48 3.81
N ASN A 140 4.33 22.93 4.59
CA ASN A 140 4.48 23.99 5.58
C ASN A 140 4.29 23.39 6.98
N ASN A 141 5.03 23.90 7.97
CA ASN A 141 4.99 23.42 9.36
C ASN A 141 4.81 24.60 10.30
#